data_AF-T0YLZ7-F1
#
_entry.id   AF-T0YLZ7-F1
#
_cell.length_a   1.000
_cell.length_b   1.000
_cell.length_c   1.000
_cell.angle_alpha   90.00
_cell.angle_beta   90.00
_cell.angle_gamma   90.00
#
_symmetry.space_group_name_H-M   'P 1'
#
loop_
_entity.id
_entity.type
_entity.pdbx_description
1 polymer ?
#
loop_
_entity_poly.entity_id
_entity_poly.type
_entity_poly.pdbx_seq_one_letter_code
_entity_poly.pdbx_strand_id
1 'polypeptide(L)'
;TENEEPDARRYVKLSDPFPMWQGGTLHGGQIAYETWGRLNRIRDNALLLFTGLSPSAHAASSPEDPRSGWWQRMIGPGLAVDTDRYFVICVNSLGSCFGSTGPASINPATGEPYRLEFPDLSVEDIARAGHEVVRSFGILRLDTVMGPSLGGMVVL
;
A
#
# COMPACT_ATOMS: atom_id res chain seq x y z
N THR A 1 -4.26 -19.38 23.92
CA THR A 1 -4.49 -17.95 23.66
C THR A 1 -3.63 -17.61 22.47
N GLU A 2 -4.23 -17.53 21.28
CA GLU A 2 -3.48 -17.19 20.07
C GLU A 2 -2.83 -15.82 20.30
N ASN A 3 -1.49 -15.77 20.30
CA ASN A 3 -0.78 -14.51 20.24
C ASN A 3 -1.18 -13.90 18.88
N GLU A 4 -2.12 -12.96 18.88
CA GLU A 4 -2.33 -12.10 17.72
C GLU A 4 -0.98 -11.49 17.37
N GLU A 5 -0.49 -11.78 16.17
CA GLU A 5 0.72 -11.14 15.68
C GLU A 5 0.47 -9.63 15.64
N PRO A 6 1.47 -8.80 16.01
CA PRO A 6 1.35 -7.36 15.89
C PRO A 6 0.96 -6.99 14.46
N ASP A 7 -0.04 -6.13 14.29
CA ASP A 7 -0.53 -5.68 13.00
C ASP A 7 -0.72 -4.16 13.00
N ALA A 8 0.23 -3.45 12.38
CA ALA A 8 0.18 -2.00 12.25
C ALA A 8 -0.52 -1.54 10.96
N ARG A 9 -1.04 -2.48 10.15
CA ARG A 9 -1.65 -2.14 8.85
C ARG A 9 -2.87 -1.26 9.05
N ARG A 10 -2.93 -0.22 8.22
CA ARG A 10 -4.08 0.67 8.07
C ARG A 10 -4.67 0.46 6.68
N TYR A 11 -5.92 0.89 6.50
CA TYR A 11 -6.65 0.65 5.27
C TYR A 11 -7.28 1.94 4.73
N VAL A 12 -7.20 2.12 3.42
CA VAL A 12 -7.98 3.12 2.67
C VAL A 12 -8.94 2.38 1.76
N LYS A 13 -10.22 2.75 1.80
CA LYS A 13 -11.20 2.29 0.83
C LYS A 13 -10.94 2.96 -0.51
N LEU A 14 -10.99 2.18 -1.58
CA LEU A 14 -10.95 2.69 -2.94
C LEU A 14 -12.29 3.34 -3.28
N SER A 15 -12.32 4.13 -4.36
CA SER A 15 -13.57 4.57 -4.95
C SER A 15 -14.44 3.36 -5.27
N ASP A 16 -15.75 3.52 -5.17
CA ASP A 16 -16.69 2.44 -5.46
C ASP A 16 -17.73 2.91 -6.50
N PRO A 17 -17.67 2.41 -7.75
CA PRO A 17 -16.72 1.41 -8.27
C PRO A 17 -15.28 1.94 -8.45
N PHE A 18 -14.29 1.04 -8.33
CA PHE A 18 -12.91 1.28 -8.76
C PHE A 18 -12.69 0.70 -10.17
N PRO A 19 -12.39 1.54 -11.18
CA PRO A 19 -12.24 1.07 -12.56
C PRO A 19 -10.91 0.34 -12.78
N MET A 20 -10.97 -0.86 -13.34
CA MET A 20 -9.80 -1.67 -13.70
C MET A 20 -9.29 -1.30 -15.10
N TRP A 21 -7.98 -1.41 -15.34
CA TRP A 21 -7.33 -0.97 -16.57
C TRP A 21 -7.77 -1.76 -17.80
N GLN A 22 -7.79 -3.09 -17.68
CA GLN A 22 -8.21 -3.99 -18.76
C GLN A 22 -9.73 -4.16 -18.88
N GLY A 23 -10.50 -3.36 -18.14
CA GLY A 23 -11.95 -3.41 -18.10
C GLY A 23 -12.51 -4.10 -16.85
N GLY A 24 -13.78 -3.84 -16.58
CA GLY A 24 -14.43 -4.24 -15.32
C GLY A 24 -14.21 -3.25 -14.19
N THR A 25 -14.82 -3.55 -13.04
CA THR A 25 -14.76 -2.72 -11.84
C THR A 25 -14.62 -3.57 -10.59
N LEU A 26 -13.92 -3.02 -9.60
CA LEU A 26 -13.86 -3.59 -8.26
C LEU A 26 -14.79 -2.81 -7.33
N HIS A 27 -15.61 -3.53 -6.57
CA HIS A 27 -16.53 -2.97 -5.58
C HIS A 27 -16.04 -3.27 -4.17
N GLY A 28 -16.21 -2.34 -3.22
CA GLY A 28 -15.74 -2.51 -1.84
C GLY A 28 -14.23 -2.68 -1.66
N GLY A 29 -13.43 -2.31 -2.67
CA GLY A 29 -11.97 -2.47 -2.67
C GLY A 29 -11.26 -1.65 -1.59
N GLN A 30 -10.10 -2.11 -1.15
CA GLN A 30 -9.27 -1.43 -0.16
C GLN A 30 -7.78 -1.68 -0.40
N ILE A 31 -6.96 -0.74 0.07
CA ILE A 31 -5.51 -0.86 0.10
C ILE A 31 -5.01 -0.84 1.53
N ALA A 32 -4.24 -1.86 1.88
CA ALA A 32 -3.48 -1.91 3.12
C ALA A 32 -2.18 -1.11 2.97
N TYR A 33 -1.83 -0.35 3.99
CA TYR A 33 -0.62 0.46 4.01
C TYR A 33 -0.09 0.63 5.43
N GLU A 34 1.17 1.02 5.53
CA GLU A 34 1.83 1.44 6.77
C GLU A 34 2.61 2.73 6.54
N THR A 35 2.93 3.44 7.63
CA THR A 35 3.60 4.75 7.54
C THR A 35 4.71 4.92 8.56
N TRP A 36 5.78 5.62 8.18
CA TRP A 36 6.88 6.01 9.07
C TRP A 36 7.22 7.49 8.91
N GLY A 37 7.72 8.10 9.99
CA GLY A 37 7.98 9.53 10.04
C GLY A 37 6.71 10.35 10.26
N ARG A 38 6.79 11.67 10.01
CA ARG A 38 5.69 12.61 10.25
C ARG A 38 5.40 13.46 9.03
N LEU A 39 4.14 13.44 8.58
CA LEU A 39 3.66 14.34 7.55
C LEU A 39 3.71 15.78 8.06
N ASN A 40 4.41 16.66 7.36
CA ASN A 40 4.53 18.04 7.78
C ASN A 40 3.23 18.84 7.50
N ARG A 41 3.17 20.08 7.98
CA ARG A 41 1.95 20.90 7.90
C ARG A 41 1.53 21.24 6.47
N ILE A 42 2.48 21.41 5.56
CA ILE A 42 2.22 21.77 4.15
C ILE A 42 2.11 20.54 3.23
N ARG A 43 2.37 19.34 3.78
CA ARG A 43 2.22 18.02 3.15
C ARG A 43 3.09 17.81 1.91
N ASP A 44 4.30 18.37 1.91
CA ASP A 44 5.24 18.30 0.79
C ASP A 44 6.43 17.34 1.05
N ASN A 45 6.45 16.60 2.17
CA ASN A 45 7.53 15.66 2.51
C ASN A 45 7.12 14.18 2.40
N ALA A 46 6.06 13.89 1.66
CA ALA A 46 5.55 12.52 1.54
C ALA A 46 6.30 11.71 0.47
N LEU A 47 6.68 10.49 0.84
CA LEU A 47 7.28 9.49 -0.04
C LEU A 47 6.33 8.30 -0.16
N LEU A 48 5.84 8.01 -1.37
CA LEU A 48 5.07 6.79 -1.64
C LEU A 48 6.01 5.66 -2.07
N LEU A 49 5.92 4.52 -1.38
CA LEU A 49 6.70 3.33 -1.63
C LEU A 49 5.79 2.19 -2.10
N PHE A 50 6.05 1.72 -3.32
CA PHE A 50 5.50 0.46 -3.83
C PHE A 50 6.49 -0.69 -3.58
N THR A 51 5.98 -1.87 -3.28
CA THR A 51 6.79 -3.05 -2.99
C THR A 51 7.20 -3.78 -4.27
N GLY A 52 8.08 -4.79 -4.14
CA GLY A 52 8.14 -5.87 -5.12
C GLY A 52 6.86 -6.72 -5.11
N LEU A 53 6.84 -7.83 -5.87
CA LEU A 53 5.65 -8.70 -5.97
C LEU A 53 5.26 -9.34 -4.63
N SER A 54 6.24 -9.81 -3.86
CA SER A 54 6.01 -10.66 -2.68
C SER A 54 5.86 -9.95 -1.32
N PRO A 55 6.44 -8.75 -1.06
CA PRO A 55 6.34 -8.15 0.27
C PRO A 55 4.96 -7.59 0.62
N SER A 56 4.70 -7.51 1.93
CA SER A 56 3.58 -6.76 2.50
C SER A 56 3.89 -5.26 2.61
N ALA A 57 2.94 -4.48 3.14
CA ALA A 57 3.16 -3.06 3.45
C ALA A 57 4.23 -2.84 4.55
N HIS A 58 4.56 -3.84 5.38
CA HIS A 58 5.46 -3.71 6.52
C HIS A 58 6.94 -3.60 6.09
N ALA A 59 7.37 -2.39 5.76
CA ALA A 59 8.70 -2.11 5.21
C ALA A 59 9.78 -1.94 6.28
N ALA A 60 9.44 -1.44 7.48
CA ALA A 60 10.31 -1.36 8.64
C ALA A 60 9.51 -1.46 9.94
N SER A 61 10.20 -1.75 11.06
CA SER A 61 9.60 -1.78 12.38
C SER A 61 8.95 -0.44 12.76
N SER A 62 7.91 -0.51 13.59
CA SER A 62 7.21 0.63 14.18
C SER A 62 6.89 0.33 15.65
N PRO A 63 6.44 1.33 16.44
CA PRO A 63 5.96 1.07 17.79
C PRO A 63 4.75 0.12 17.85
N GLU A 64 3.91 0.10 16.81
CA GLU A 64 2.72 -0.75 16.71
C GLU A 64 3.07 -2.18 16.23
N ASP A 65 4.08 -2.33 15.36
CA ASP A 65 4.66 -3.61 14.97
C ASP A 65 6.21 -3.55 15.03
N PRO A 66 6.84 -4.04 16.11
CA PRO A 66 8.29 -3.92 16.32
C PRO A 66 9.12 -4.93 15.52
N ARG A 67 8.49 -5.82 14.73
CA ARG A 67 9.21 -6.82 13.93
C ARG A 67 10.02 -6.14 12.83
N SER A 68 11.04 -6.85 12.32
CA SER A 68 11.83 -6.32 11.22
C SER A 68 11.03 -6.36 9.93
N GLY A 69 10.85 -5.20 9.29
CA GLY A 69 10.24 -5.12 7.97
C GLY A 69 11.16 -5.61 6.84
N TRP A 70 10.59 -5.80 5.65
CA TRP A 70 11.33 -6.33 4.50
C TRP A 70 12.45 -5.39 3.99
N TRP A 71 12.40 -4.10 4.36
CA TRP A 71 13.40 -3.10 4.02
C TRP A 71 13.99 -2.38 5.25
N GLN A 72 14.05 -3.08 6.39
CA GLN A 72 14.46 -2.54 7.70
C GLN A 72 15.74 -1.72 7.71
N ARG A 73 16.73 -2.09 6.90
CA ARG A 73 18.05 -1.41 6.85
C ARG A 73 18.06 -0.16 5.97
N MET A 74 16.98 0.08 5.22
CA MET A 74 16.86 1.22 4.31
C MET A 74 16.00 2.33 4.89
N ILE A 75 14.99 2.00 5.70
CA ILE A 75 13.98 2.93 6.20
C ILE A 75 14.14 3.13 7.70
N GLY A 76 14.33 4.38 8.12
CA GLY A 76 14.44 4.77 9.53
C GLY A 76 15.16 6.10 9.73
N PRO A 77 15.28 6.57 10.99
CA PRO A 77 15.95 7.83 11.30
C PRO A 77 17.41 7.85 10.81
N GLY A 78 17.76 8.80 9.95
CA GLY A 78 19.10 8.96 9.38
C GLY A 78 19.54 7.89 8.38
N LEU A 79 18.65 6.99 7.95
CA LEU A 79 18.94 5.97 6.93
C LEU A 79 18.72 6.52 5.51
N ALA A 80 18.92 5.67 4.49
CA ALA A 80 18.79 6.07 3.09
C ALA A 80 17.39 6.62 2.76
N VAL A 81 16.36 5.99 3.30
CA VAL A 81 14.99 6.51 3.36
C VAL A 81 14.78 7.06 4.77
N ASP A 82 15.18 8.31 4.94
CA ASP A 82 15.24 8.98 6.24
C ASP A 82 13.85 9.41 6.74
N THR A 83 13.37 8.76 7.80
CA THR A 83 12.06 9.06 8.40
C THR A 83 12.05 10.32 9.28
N ASP A 84 13.20 10.91 9.57
CA ASP A 84 13.26 12.25 10.19
C ASP A 84 12.94 13.35 9.17
N ARG A 85 13.07 13.04 7.88
CA ARG A 85 12.81 13.96 6.76
C ARG A 85 11.51 13.66 6.04
N TYR A 86 11.27 12.39 5.71
CA TYR A 86 10.12 11.96 4.92
C TYR A 86 9.01 11.37 5.77
N PHE A 87 7.78 11.61 5.33
CA PHE A 87 6.63 10.80 5.70
C PHE A 87 6.49 9.67 4.67
N VAL A 88 6.98 8.49 5.04
CA VAL A 88 6.99 7.31 4.16
C VAL A 88 5.64 6.62 4.26
N ILE A 89 5.04 6.31 3.11
CA ILE A 89 3.80 5.53 2.97
C ILE A 89 4.15 4.29 2.15
N CYS A 90 4.16 3.11 2.75
CA CYS A 90 4.33 1.86 2.01
C CYS A 90 2.98 1.21 1.80
N VAL A 91 2.63 0.95 0.54
CA VAL A 91 1.35 0.34 0.18
C VAL A 91 1.55 -1.12 -0.19
N ASN A 92 0.64 -1.99 0.25
CA ASN A 92 0.52 -3.33 -0.29
C ASN A 92 -0.23 -3.24 -1.62
N SER A 93 0.36 -3.77 -2.70
CA SER A 93 -0.21 -3.67 -4.04
C SER A 93 -1.65 -4.22 -4.11
N LEU A 94 -2.50 -3.58 -4.92
CA LEU A 94 -3.78 -4.17 -5.31
C LEU A 94 -3.53 -5.55 -5.94
N GLY A 95 -4.37 -6.54 -5.62
CA GLY A 95 -4.19 -7.92 -6.06
C GLY A 95 -3.28 -8.78 -5.18
N SER A 96 -2.60 -8.19 -4.18
CA SER A 96 -1.84 -8.94 -3.18
C SER A 96 -2.74 -9.68 -2.18
N CYS A 97 -2.13 -10.44 -1.28
CA CYS A 97 -2.80 -11.18 -0.21
C CYS A 97 -2.43 -10.71 1.21
N PHE A 98 -1.71 -9.59 1.35
CA PHE A 98 -1.28 -9.04 2.64
C PHE A 98 -2.17 -7.90 3.16
N GLY A 99 -3.44 -7.88 2.76
CA GLY A 99 -4.48 -6.99 3.30
C GLY A 99 -5.19 -6.14 2.26
N SER A 100 -4.48 -5.73 1.19
CA SER A 100 -5.12 -5.09 0.03
C SER A 100 -6.05 -6.07 -0.68
N THR A 101 -7.08 -5.55 -1.34
CA THR A 101 -8.04 -6.40 -2.04
C THR A 101 -7.36 -7.14 -3.18
N GLY A 102 -7.57 -8.45 -3.24
CA GLY A 102 -7.07 -9.32 -4.29
C GLY A 102 -7.91 -10.58 -4.45
N PRO A 103 -7.44 -11.60 -5.20
CA PRO A 103 -8.19 -12.83 -5.45
C PRO A 103 -8.65 -13.58 -4.21
N ALA A 104 -7.95 -13.46 -3.08
CA ALA A 104 -8.32 -14.10 -1.82
C ALA A 104 -9.35 -13.29 -1.00
N SER A 105 -9.65 -12.05 -1.38
CA SER A 105 -10.61 -11.20 -0.69
C SER A 105 -12.05 -11.61 -1.01
N ILE A 106 -12.98 -11.30 -0.10
CA ILE A 106 -14.40 -11.57 -0.29
C ILE A 106 -14.99 -10.64 -1.35
N ASN A 107 -15.66 -11.22 -2.33
CA ASN A 107 -16.46 -10.52 -3.32
C ASN A 107 -17.80 -10.09 -2.67
N PRO A 108 -18.11 -8.79 -2.55
CA PRO A 108 -19.33 -8.33 -1.91
C PRO A 108 -20.61 -8.75 -2.65
N ALA A 109 -20.52 -9.09 -3.94
CA ALA A 109 -21.68 -9.54 -4.71
C ALA A 109 -22.07 -11.00 -4.39
N THR A 110 -21.11 -11.84 -3.99
CA THR A 110 -21.33 -13.29 -3.76
C THR A 110 -21.18 -13.71 -2.31
N GLY A 111 -20.47 -12.92 -1.49
CA GLY A 111 -20.09 -13.30 -0.12
C GLY A 111 -18.94 -14.30 -0.04
N GLU A 112 -18.36 -14.70 -1.18
CA GLU A 112 -17.29 -15.69 -1.30
C GLU A 112 -15.99 -15.05 -1.81
N PRO A 113 -14.80 -15.67 -1.62
CA PRO A 113 -13.57 -15.17 -2.19
C PRO A 113 -13.64 -15.02 -3.71
N TYR A 114 -13.10 -13.94 -4.27
CA TYR A 114 -13.09 -13.69 -5.73
C TYR A 114 -12.50 -14.86 -6.53
N ARG A 115 -11.39 -15.44 -6.07
CA ARG A 115 -10.62 -16.47 -6.80
C ARG A 115 -10.32 -15.98 -8.23
N LEU A 116 -10.67 -16.77 -9.24
CA LEU A 116 -10.46 -16.45 -10.65
C LEU A 116 -11.46 -15.44 -11.21
N GLU A 117 -12.46 -15.03 -10.42
CA GLU A 117 -13.39 -13.94 -10.79
C GLU A 117 -12.83 -12.55 -10.44
N PHE A 118 -11.65 -12.49 -9.82
CA PHE A 118 -10.97 -11.21 -9.62
C PHE A 118 -10.63 -10.62 -10.99
N PRO A 119 -10.94 -9.34 -11.26
CA PRO A 119 -10.64 -8.74 -12.55
C PRO A 119 -9.15 -8.81 -12.90
N ASP A 120 -8.84 -8.93 -14.19
CA ASP A 120 -7.46 -8.95 -14.66
C ASP A 120 -6.71 -7.68 -14.20
N LEU A 121 -5.62 -7.89 -13.47
CA LEU A 121 -4.88 -6.83 -12.79
C LEU A 121 -3.74 -6.31 -13.69
N SER A 122 -3.63 -4.99 -13.79
CA SER A 122 -2.50 -4.32 -14.44
C SER A 122 -1.71 -3.43 -13.46
N VAL A 123 -0.48 -3.05 -13.83
CA VAL A 123 0.36 -2.17 -12.99
C VAL A 123 -0.25 -0.79 -12.81
N GLU A 124 -1.02 -0.32 -13.79
CA GLU A 124 -1.78 0.93 -13.77
C GLU A 124 -2.89 0.91 -12.71
N ASP A 125 -3.42 -0.26 -12.37
CA ASP A 125 -4.39 -0.43 -11.28
C ASP A 125 -3.70 -0.30 -9.93
N ILE A 126 -2.51 -0.89 -9.78
CA ILE A 126 -1.68 -0.79 -8.59
C ILE A 126 -1.29 0.69 -8.36
N ALA A 127 -0.84 1.38 -9.41
CA ALA A 127 -0.48 2.79 -9.35
C ALA A 127 -1.65 3.67 -8.91
N ARG A 128 -2.82 3.50 -9.55
CA ARG A 128 -4.04 4.25 -9.22
C ARG A 128 -4.52 3.97 -7.80
N ALA A 129 -4.46 2.72 -7.36
CA ALA A 129 -4.86 2.35 -6.01
C ALA A 129 -3.91 2.94 -4.94
N GLY A 130 -2.59 2.95 -5.19
CA GLY A 130 -1.64 3.64 -4.32
C GLY A 130 -1.85 5.15 -4.27
N HIS A 131 -2.25 5.77 -5.39
CA HIS A 131 -2.61 7.18 -5.44
C HIS A 131 -3.83 7.51 -4.57
N GLU A 132 -4.84 6.64 -4.48
CA GLU A 132 -5.98 6.84 -3.57
C GLU A 132 -5.54 6.89 -2.10
N VAL A 133 -4.52 6.10 -1.70
CA VAL A 133 -3.94 6.19 -0.35
C VAL A 133 -3.35 7.58 -0.12
N VAL A 134 -2.58 8.11 -1.07
CA VAL A 134 -1.97 9.45 -0.97
C VAL A 134 -3.04 10.55 -0.89
N ARG A 135 -4.10 10.43 -1.69
CA ARG A 135 -5.24 11.36 -1.66
C ARG A 135 -5.95 11.36 -0.31
N SER A 136 -6.03 10.22 0.37
CA SER A 136 -6.66 10.13 1.70
C SER A 136 -5.94 10.97 2.78
N PHE A 137 -4.62 11.19 2.62
CA PHE A 137 -3.85 12.10 3.47
C PHE A 137 -3.98 13.58 3.05
N GLY A 138 -4.71 13.86 1.97
CA GLY A 138 -4.83 15.16 1.33
C GLY A 138 -3.48 15.74 0.90
N ILE A 139 -2.60 14.86 0.40
CA ILE A 139 -1.34 15.23 -0.25
C ILE A 139 -1.65 15.52 -1.71
N LEU A 140 -1.28 16.72 -2.19
CA LEU A 140 -1.53 17.13 -3.58
C LEU A 140 -0.39 16.73 -4.52
N ARG A 141 0.83 16.65 -3.99
CA ARG A 141 2.04 16.28 -4.72
C ARG A 141 2.97 15.55 -3.78
N LEU A 142 3.42 14.37 -4.19
CA LEU A 142 4.47 13.64 -3.48
C LEU A 142 5.80 14.33 -3.71
N ASP A 143 6.66 14.31 -2.70
CA ASP A 143 8.07 14.66 -2.89
C ASP A 143 8.73 13.60 -3.76
N THR A 144 8.51 12.34 -3.39
CA THR A 144 9.17 11.18 -3.98
C THR A 144 8.17 10.04 -4.18
N VAL A 145 8.33 9.31 -5.28
CA VAL A 145 7.70 8.01 -5.52
C VAL A 145 8.81 7.00 -5.76
N MET A 146 8.75 5.85 -5.08
CA MET A 146 9.82 4.84 -5.10
C MET A 146 9.23 3.45 -5.22
N GLY A 147 9.91 2.57 -5.95
CA GLY A 147 9.54 1.15 -6.01
C GLY A 147 10.69 0.28 -6.55
N PRO A 148 11.04 -0.83 -5.88
CA PRO A 148 11.95 -1.83 -6.42
C PRO A 148 11.19 -2.90 -7.22
N SER A 149 11.83 -3.51 -8.22
CA SER A 149 11.28 -4.65 -8.97
C SER A 149 9.90 -4.34 -9.60
N LEU A 150 8.83 -5.08 -9.28
CA LEU A 150 7.46 -4.76 -9.71
C LEU A 150 7.08 -3.32 -9.37
N GLY A 151 7.40 -2.85 -8.15
CA GLY A 151 7.20 -1.47 -7.76
C GLY A 151 7.91 -0.50 -8.71
N GLY A 152 9.06 -0.87 -9.26
CA GLY A 152 9.76 -0.08 -10.27
C GLY A 152 8.98 0.10 -11.57
N MET A 153 8.14 -0.88 -11.95
CA MET A 153 7.22 -0.74 -13.09
C MET A 153 6.04 0.17 -12.74
N VAL A 154 5.56 0.12 -11.50
CA VAL A 154 4.39 0.88 -11.02
C VAL A 154 4.67 2.39 -10.91
N VAL A 155 5.92 2.78 -10.69
CA VAL A 155 6.31 4.19 -10.49
C VAL A 155 6.64 4.95 -11.78
N LEU A 156 6.62 4.28 -12.94
CA LEU A 156 6.89 4.85 -14.26
C LEU A 156 5.60 5.21 -14.99
#